data_AF-A0A7V9SMC9-F1
#
_entry.id   AF-A0A7V9SMC9-F1
#
_cell.length_a   1.000
_cell.length_b   1.000
_cell.length_c   1.000
_cell.angle_alpha   90.00
_cell.angle_beta   90.00
_cell.angle_gamma   90.00
#
_symmetry.space_group_name_H-M   'P 1'
#
loop_
_entity.id
_entity.type
_entity.pdbx_description
1 polymer ?
#
loop_
_entity_poly.entity_id
_entity_poly.type
_entity_poly.pdbx_seq_one_letter_code
_entity_poly.pdbx_strand_id
1 'polypeptide(L)'
;MVAKLTVIFLIILLLMTGIILTLIPWYSLGVFGDWGENALLALVVQKTDLPILQRTITSGWIRGAVTGLGILNLFIAFWEMAHFKQSVKMFEAEGKFANKAISERKK
;
A
#
# COMPACT_ATOMS: atom_id res chain seq x y z
N MET A 1 10.43 -9.49 20.71
CA MET A 1 8.95 -9.35 20.81
C MET A 1 8.41 -8.29 19.85
N VAL A 2 8.97 -7.08 19.82
CA VAL A 2 8.56 -5.99 18.90
C VAL A 2 8.60 -6.41 17.42
N ALA A 3 9.66 -7.09 16.94
CA ALA A 3 9.78 -7.49 15.54
C ALA A 3 8.60 -8.33 15.02
N LYS A 4 8.09 -9.28 15.84
CA LYS A 4 6.90 -10.07 15.48
C LYS A 4 5.66 -9.18 15.33
N LEU A 5 5.49 -8.22 16.24
CA LEU A 5 4.38 -7.28 16.22
C LEU A 5 4.44 -6.39 14.96
N THR A 6 5.63 -5.91 14.61
CA THR A 6 5.86 -5.10 13.41
C THR A 6 5.54 -5.87 12.13
N VAL A 7 5.97 -7.13 12.01
CA VAL A 7 5.67 -7.97 10.84
C VAL A 7 4.16 -8.24 10.74
N ILE A 8 3.50 -8.55 11.87
CA ILE A 8 2.04 -8.74 11.89
C ILE A 8 1.32 -7.46 11.45
N PHE A 9 1.75 -6.30 11.96
CA PHE A 9 1.19 -5.00 11.57
C PHE A 9 1.38 -4.74 10.07
N LEU A 10 2.57 -5.04 9.53
CA LEU A 10 2.86 -4.89 8.10
C LEU A 10 1.96 -5.78 7.23
N ILE A 11 1.74 -7.04 7.63
CA ILE A 11 0.81 -7.95 6.94
C ILE A 11 -0.62 -7.39 6.95
N ILE A 12 -1.10 -6.89 8.09
CA ILE A 12 -2.43 -6.29 8.22
C ILE A 12 -2.54 -5.05 7.33
N LEU A 13 -1.52 -4.20 7.31
CA LEU A 13 -1.47 -3.01 6.47
C LEU A 13 -1.52 -3.39 4.99
N LEU A 14 -0.75 -4.38 4.56
CA LEU A 14 -0.80 -4.89 3.19
C LEU A 14 -2.17 -5.48 2.83
N LEU A 15 -2.80 -6.23 3.73
CA LEU A 15 -4.14 -6.76 3.50
C LEU A 15 -5.17 -5.63 3.34
N MET A 16 -5.19 -4.68 4.27
CA MET A 16 -6.11 -3.54 4.24
C MET A 16 -5.91 -2.70 2.97
N THR A 17 -4.67 -2.29 2.69
CA THR A 17 -4.36 -1.50 1.50
C THR A 17 -4.65 -2.27 0.21
N GLY A 18 -4.37 -3.58 0.17
CA GLY A 18 -4.64 -4.41 -0.99
C GLY A 18 -6.13 -4.54 -1.29
N ILE A 19 -6.96 -4.74 -0.27
CA ILE A 19 -8.42 -4.77 -0.40
C ILE A 19 -8.92 -3.40 -0.88
N ILE A 20 -8.46 -2.33 -0.25
CA ILE A 20 -8.88 -0.97 -0.61
C ILE A 20 -8.52 -0.66 -2.07
N LEU A 21 -7.28 -0.91 -2.51
CA LEU A 21 -6.87 -0.69 -3.92
C LEU A 21 -7.66 -1.53 -4.91
N THR A 22 -8.02 -2.75 -4.51
CA THR A 22 -8.80 -3.65 -5.37
C THR A 22 -10.22 -3.12 -5.55
N LEU A 23 -10.84 -2.55 -4.50
CA LEU A 23 -12.25 -2.15 -4.49
C LEU A 23 -12.51 -0.70 -4.91
N ILE A 24 -11.61 0.22 -4.57
CA ILE A 24 -11.74 1.66 -4.83
C ILE A 24 -12.13 2.01 -6.28
N PRO A 25 -11.58 1.34 -7.32
CA PRO A 25 -11.90 1.69 -8.70
C PRO A 25 -13.30 1.27 -9.17
N TRP A 26 -13.97 0.40 -8.41
CA TRP A 26 -15.22 -0.26 -8.81
C TRP A 26 -16.40 0.12 -7.92
N TYR A 27 -16.14 0.40 -6.65
CA TYR A 27 -17.17 0.72 -5.67
C TYR A 27 -17.02 2.14 -5.17
N SER A 28 -18.14 2.88 -5.19
CA SER A 28 -18.26 4.16 -4.50
C SER A 28 -18.25 3.93 -2.99
N LEU A 29 -17.05 3.88 -2.41
CA LEU A 29 -16.84 3.93 -0.96
C LEU A 29 -17.08 5.37 -0.53
N GLY A 30 -18.19 5.63 0.18
CA GLY A 30 -18.70 6.98 0.45
C GLY A 30 -17.72 8.02 1.03
N VAL A 31 -16.59 7.59 1.60
CA VAL A 31 -15.49 8.48 2.06
C VAL A 31 -14.64 9.03 0.90
N PHE A 32 -14.50 8.27 -0.20
CA PHE A 32 -13.70 8.62 -1.37
C PHE A 32 -14.55 9.04 -2.59
N GLY A 33 -15.87 8.85 -2.53
CA GLY A 33 -16.78 9.14 -3.63
C GLY A 33 -16.66 8.13 -4.77
N ASP A 34 -17.33 8.42 -5.89
CA ASP A 34 -17.18 7.61 -7.09
C ASP A 34 -15.82 7.88 -7.74
N TRP A 35 -15.11 6.82 -8.15
CA TRP A 35 -13.71 6.88 -8.63
C TRP A 35 -13.48 7.91 -9.75
N GLY A 36 -14.51 8.15 -10.57
CA GLY A 36 -14.44 9.09 -11.69
C GLY A 36 -15.09 10.45 -11.47
N GLU A 37 -15.82 10.62 -10.38
CA GLU A 37 -16.63 11.80 -10.08
C GLU A 37 -16.32 12.38 -8.69
N ASN A 38 -15.09 12.17 -8.22
CA ASN A 38 -14.64 12.68 -6.94
C ASN A 38 -14.19 14.15 -7.05
N ALA A 39 -14.52 14.94 -6.02
CA ALA A 39 -14.20 16.36 -5.97
C ALA A 39 -12.69 16.66 -6.10
N LEU A 40 -11.82 15.74 -5.67
CA LEU A 40 -10.38 15.87 -5.84
C LEU A 40 -9.97 15.82 -7.32
N LEU A 41 -10.54 14.91 -8.12
CA LEU A 41 -10.26 14.82 -9.55
C LEU A 41 -10.75 16.09 -10.25
N ALA A 42 -11.94 16.58 -9.90
CA ALA A 42 -12.48 17.82 -10.42
C ALA A 42 -11.57 19.03 -10.08
N LEU A 43 -11.05 19.12 -8.85
CA LEU A 43 -10.10 20.15 -8.46
C LEU A 43 -8.78 20.05 -9.23
N VAL A 44 -8.23 18.84 -9.40
CA VAL A 44 -6.98 18.64 -10.15
C VAL A 44 -7.18 19.04 -11.60
N VAL A 45 -8.26 18.62 -12.24
CA VAL A 45 -8.59 18.95 -13.63
C VAL A 45 -8.79 20.45 -13.79
N GLN A 46 -9.50 21.12 -12.87
CA GLN A 46 -9.63 22.58 -12.90
C GLN A 46 -8.28 23.30 -12.73
N LYS A 47 -7.38 22.77 -11.91
CA LYS A 47 -6.05 23.38 -11.68
C LYS A 47 -5.05 23.12 -12.81
N THR A 48 -5.20 22.02 -13.53
CA THR A 48 -4.28 21.62 -14.61
C THR A 48 -4.84 21.86 -16.01
N ASP A 49 -6.12 22.21 -16.13
CA ASP A 49 -6.88 22.45 -17.37
C ASP A 49 -6.76 21.28 -18.38
N LEU A 50 -6.60 20.06 -17.86
CA LEU A 50 -6.36 18.83 -18.64
C LEU A 50 -7.57 17.89 -18.54
N PRO A 51 -8.61 18.06 -19.37
CA PRO A 51 -9.77 17.17 -19.38
C PRO A 51 -9.41 15.74 -19.81
N ILE A 52 -8.27 15.55 -20.51
CA ILE A 52 -7.73 14.24 -20.86
C ILE A 52 -7.37 13.40 -19.63
N LEU A 53 -6.98 14.08 -18.53
CA LEU A 53 -6.53 13.43 -17.30
C LEU A 53 -7.70 12.72 -16.62
N GLN A 54 -8.86 13.37 -16.58
CA GLN A 54 -10.10 12.76 -16.08
C GLN A 54 -10.43 11.50 -16.87
N ARG A 55 -10.41 11.59 -18.21
CA ARG A 55 -10.73 10.47 -19.12
C ARG A 55 -9.75 9.30 -18.98
N THR A 56 -8.48 9.61 -18.70
CA THR A 56 -7.45 8.60 -18.48
C THR A 56 -7.68 7.89 -17.14
N ILE A 57 -7.93 8.61 -16.06
CA ILE A 57 -8.14 8.04 -14.72
C ILE A 57 -9.44 7.24 -14.64
N THR A 58 -10.48 7.68 -15.36
CA THR A 58 -11.74 6.94 -15.48
C THR A 58 -11.69 5.77 -16.45
N SER A 59 -10.60 5.62 -17.22
CA SER A 59 -10.47 4.51 -18.15
C SER A 59 -10.37 3.16 -17.43
N GLY A 60 -10.92 2.12 -18.06
CA GLY A 60 -10.83 0.75 -17.54
C GLY A 60 -9.38 0.25 -17.39
N TRP A 61 -8.44 0.82 -18.16
CA TRP A 61 -7.01 0.50 -18.05
C TRP A 61 -6.41 0.96 -16.72
N ILE A 62 -6.67 2.21 -16.30
CA ILE A 62 -6.19 2.70 -15.00
C ILE A 62 -6.88 1.96 -13.87
N ARG A 63 -8.20 1.73 -13.95
CA ARG A 63 -8.92 0.93 -12.96
C ARG A 63 -8.31 -0.47 -12.81
N GLY A 64 -8.07 -1.14 -13.93
CA GLY A 64 -7.42 -2.45 -13.95
C GLY A 64 -5.99 -2.44 -13.41
N ALA A 65 -5.20 -1.41 -13.71
CA ALA A 65 -3.84 -1.25 -13.18
C ALA A 65 -3.85 -1.09 -11.65
N VAL A 66 -4.75 -0.25 -11.13
CA VAL A 66 -4.91 -0.03 -9.67
C VAL A 66 -5.38 -1.31 -8.98
N THR A 67 -6.33 -2.03 -9.56
CA THR A 67 -6.78 -3.33 -9.05
C THR A 67 -5.67 -4.38 -9.10
N GLY A 68 -4.90 -4.46 -10.18
CA GLY A 68 -3.76 -5.36 -10.30
C GLY A 68 -2.70 -5.08 -9.23
N LEU A 69 -2.47 -3.80 -8.92
CA LEU A 69 -1.58 -3.39 -7.83
C LEU A 69 -2.13 -3.80 -6.45
N GLY A 70 -3.45 -3.71 -6.26
CA GLY A 70 -4.13 -4.24 -5.08
C GLY A 70 -3.97 -5.75 -4.92
N ILE A 71 -4.19 -6.52 -5.99
CA ILE A 71 -4.02 -7.98 -6.01
C ILE A 71 -2.57 -8.37 -5.71
N LEU A 72 -1.60 -7.67 -6.32
CA LEU A 72 -0.18 -7.89 -6.03
C LEU A 72 0.12 -7.66 -4.54
N ASN A 73 -0.45 -6.62 -3.95
CA ASN A 73 -0.30 -6.31 -2.53
C ASN A 73 -0.87 -7.42 -1.63
N LEU A 74 -2.02 -7.97 -2.00
CA LEU A 74 -2.61 -9.13 -1.31
C LEU A 74 -1.72 -10.36 -1.44
N PHE A 75 -1.19 -10.62 -2.64
CA PHE A 75 -0.28 -11.73 -2.87
C PHE A 75 0.97 -11.63 -1.99
N ILE A 76 1.57 -10.44 -1.89
CA ILE A 76 2.71 -10.19 -0.99
C ILE A 76 2.30 -10.42 0.47
N ALA A 77 1.12 -9.96 0.90
CA ALA A 77 0.65 -10.18 2.25
C ALA A 77 0.49 -11.68 2.60
N PHE A 78 -0.07 -12.46 1.68
CA PHE A 78 -0.18 -13.92 1.85
C PHE A 78 1.18 -14.61 1.84
N TRP A 79 2.09 -14.16 0.97
CA TRP A 79 3.46 -14.65 0.93
C TRP A 79 4.20 -14.41 2.25
N GLU A 80 4.05 -13.22 2.80
CA GLU A 80 4.64 -12.80 4.08
C GLU A 80 4.04 -13.60 5.25
N MET A 81 2.74 -13.90 5.20
CA MET A 81 2.10 -14.79 6.18
C MET A 81 2.66 -16.22 6.10
N ALA A 82 2.91 -16.76 4.91
CA ALA A 82 3.52 -18.07 4.73
C ALA A 82 4.99 -18.12 5.19
N HIS A 83 5.75 -17.05 4.95
CA HIS A 83 7.19 -16.96 5.29
C HIS A 83 7.47 -16.19 6.59
N PHE A 84 6.47 -16.03 7.45
CA PHE A 84 6.52 -15.19 8.65
C PHE A 84 7.76 -15.39 9.53
N LYS A 85 8.20 -16.65 9.72
CA LYS A 85 9.38 -16.97 10.53
C LYS A 85 10.67 -16.38 9.95
N GLN A 86 10.78 -16.31 8.64
CA GLN A 86 11.94 -15.74 7.95
C GLN A 86 11.94 -14.22 8.04
N SER A 87 10.79 -13.59 7.80
CA SER A 87 10.64 -12.13 7.88
C SER A 87 10.94 -11.58 9.27
N VAL A 88 10.46 -12.26 10.32
CA VAL A 88 10.78 -11.89 11.71
C VAL A 88 12.29 -11.99 11.99
N LYS A 89 12.95 -13.05 11.50
CA LYS A 89 14.40 -13.23 11.69
C LYS A 89 15.19 -12.12 11.00
N MET A 90 14.76 -11.69 9.82
CA MET A 90 15.38 -10.58 9.08
C MET A 90 15.28 -9.27 9.86
N PHE A 91 14.08 -8.92 10.34
CA PHE A 91 13.86 -7.73 11.17
C PHE A 91 14.65 -7.77 12.49
N GLU A 92 14.73 -8.92 13.15
CA GLU A 92 15.52 -9.07 14.38
C GLU A 92 17.04 -8.99 14.11
N ALA A 93 17.51 -9.47 12.96
CA ALA A 93 18.91 -9.35 12.57
C ALA A 93 19.29 -7.88 12.33
N GLU A 94 18.50 -7.15 11.55
CA GLU A 94 18.72 -5.72 11.26
C GLU A 94 18.75 -4.86 12.53
N GLY A 95 17.81 -5.10 13.47
CA GLY A 95 17.80 -4.42 14.76
C GLY A 95 19.06 -4.68 15.61
N LYS A 96 19.63 -5.89 15.54
CA LYS A 96 20.90 -6.21 16.23
C LYS A 96 22.09 -5.50 15.61
N PHE A 97 22.16 -5.42 14.28
CA PHE A 97 23.25 -4.70 13.59
C PHE A 97 23.20 -3.19 13.89
N ALA A 98 22.02 -2.58 13.86
CA ALA A 98 21.83 -1.18 14.21
C ALA A 98 22.31 -0.88 15.64
N ASN A 99 21.92 -1.72 16.61
CA ASN A 99 22.34 -1.53 18.01
C ASN A 99 23.86 -1.68 18.20
N LYS A 100 24.48 -2.64 17.49
CA LYS A 100 25.93 -2.82 17.51
C LYS A 100 26.67 -1.58 16.97
N ALA A 101 26.25 -1.05 15.82
CA ALA A 101 26.85 0.14 15.22
C ALA A 101 26.74 1.39 16.13
N ILE A 102 25.63 1.54 16.86
CA ILE A 102 25.45 2.62 17.84
C ILE A 102 26.40 2.45 19.02
N SER A 103 26.62 1.21 19.48
CA SER A 103 27.55 0.94 20.59
C SER A 103 29.02 1.23 20.23
N GLU A 104 29.42 0.98 18.98
CA GLU A 104 30.78 1.23 18.50
C GLU A 104 31.06 2.73 18.29
N ARG A 105 30.05 3.54 17.94
CA ARG A 105 30.20 5.00 17.85
C ARG A 105 30.24 5.72 19.20
N LYS A 106 29.84 5.07 20.29
CA LYS A 106 29.84 5.64 21.65
C LYS A 106 31.12 5.32 22.44
N LYS A 107 32.03 4.53 21.88
CA LYS A 107 33.39 4.30 22.40
C LYS A 107 34.36 5.29 21.77
#